data_AF-A0A965PDK9-F1
#
_entry.id   AF-A0A965PDK9-F1
#
_cell.length_a   1.000
_cell.length_b   1.000
_cell.length_c   1.000
_cell.angle_alpha   90.00
_cell.angle_beta   90.00
_cell.angle_gamma   90.00
#
_symmetry.space_group_name_H-M   'P 1'
#
loop_
_entity.id
_entity.type
_entity.pdbx_description
1 polymer ?
#
loop_
_entity_poly.entity_id
_entity_poly.type
_entity_poly.pdbx_seq_one_letter_code
_entity_poly.pdbx_strand_id
1 'polypeptide(L)'
;MDTVTIALEGEFAGWVAHLRKAVTARILLDLESGDSSRSLNAFSKLVVSHNFKGLDGKPVDDVLDAPVDALTQTLEAWGKANQPDPK
;
A
#
# COMPACT_ATOMS: atom_id res chain seq x y z
N MET A 1 6.27 -4.05 15.98
CA MET A 1 5.65 -3.00 15.17
C MET A 1 4.27 -3.50 14.77
N ASP A 2 3.23 -2.69 14.89
CA ASP A 2 1.88 -3.09 14.52
C ASP A 2 1.72 -2.97 13.00
N THR A 3 1.43 -4.09 12.34
CA THR A 3 1.30 -4.18 10.87
C THR A 3 -0.04 -4.79 10.50
N VAL A 4 -0.62 -4.31 9.41
CA VAL A 4 -1.79 -4.91 8.78
C VAL A 4 -1.34 -5.68 7.54
N THR A 5 -1.93 -6.85 7.33
CA THR A 5 -1.73 -7.65 6.12
C THR A 5 -2.88 -7.38 5.18
N ILE A 6 -2.56 -6.95 3.97
CA ILE A 6 -3.51 -6.69 2.90
C ILE A 6 -3.28 -7.74 1.83
N ALA A 7 -4.29 -8.58 1.59
CA ALA A 7 -4.33 -9.51 0.47
C ALA A 7 -5.20 -8.91 -0.63
N LEU A 8 -4.68 -8.90 -1.85
CA LEU A 8 -5.43 -8.42 -3.02
C LEU A 8 -6.30 -9.54 -3.59
N GLU A 9 -7.37 -9.13 -4.25
CA GLU A 9 -8.36 -10.02 -4.88
C GLU A 9 -8.41 -9.80 -6.39
N GLY A 10 -9.21 -10.59 -7.11
CA GLY A 10 -9.39 -10.45 -8.55
C GLY A 10 -8.12 -10.79 -9.34
N GLU A 11 -7.69 -9.89 -10.22
CA GLU A 11 -6.52 -10.09 -11.08
C GLU A 11 -5.18 -10.18 -10.32
N PHE A 12 -5.14 -9.60 -9.12
CA PHE A 12 -3.97 -9.65 -8.23
C PHE A 12 -4.13 -10.68 -7.11
N ALA A 13 -5.04 -11.66 -7.27
CA ALA A 13 -5.24 -12.70 -6.28
C ALA A 13 -3.92 -13.40 -5.90
N GLY A 14 -3.68 -13.53 -4.59
CA GLY A 14 -2.45 -14.09 -4.03
C GLY A 14 -1.32 -13.07 -3.84
N TRP A 15 -1.53 -11.81 -4.24
CA TRP A 15 -0.62 -10.72 -3.88
C TRP A 15 -0.93 -10.26 -2.47
N VAL A 16 0.13 -10.07 -1.68
CA VAL A 16 0.07 -9.74 -0.27
C VAL A 16 1.09 -8.66 0.01
N ALA A 17 0.66 -7.65 0.74
CA ALA A 17 1.54 -6.64 1.31
C ALA A 17 1.32 -6.54 2.83
N HIS A 18 2.42 -6.36 3.55
CA HIS A 18 2.43 -6.06 4.97
C HIS A 18 2.73 -4.58 5.14
N LEU A 19 1.77 -3.83 5.66
CA LEU A 19 1.86 -2.38 5.82
C LEU A 19 1.87 -2.00 7.29
N ARG A 20 2.53 -0.90 7.63
CA ARG A 20 2.47 -0.32 8.97
C ARG A 20 1.05 0.16 9.27
N LYS A 21 0.50 -0.20 10.43
CA LYS A 21 -0.84 0.26 10.85
C LYS A 21 -0.78 1.69 11.40
N ALA A 22 0.13 1.92 12.35
CA ALA A 22 0.37 3.23 12.91
C ALA A 22 1.41 4.00 12.08
N VAL A 23 1.00 5.14 11.52
CA VAL A 23 1.89 6.08 10.85
C VAL A 23 1.80 7.48 11.44
N THR A 24 2.88 8.23 11.29
CA THR A 24 2.91 9.64 11.73
C THR A 24 1.92 10.48 10.92
N ALA A 25 1.36 11.53 11.52
CA ALA A 25 0.49 12.48 10.82
C ALA A 25 1.13 13.03 9.53
N ARG A 26 2.45 13.17 9.49
CA ARG A 26 3.17 13.60 8.29
C ARG A 26 3.00 12.66 7.10
N ILE A 27 3.03 11.34 7.35
CA ILE A 27 2.84 10.33 6.29
C ILE A 27 1.40 10.39 5.77
N LEU A 28 0.41 10.59 6.64
CA LEU A 28 -0.99 10.77 6.23
C LEU A 28 -1.15 12.02 5.35
N LEU A 29 -0.59 13.16 5.80
CA LEU A 29 -0.56 14.41 5.03
C LEU A 29 0.12 14.25 3.67
N ASP A 30 1.21 13.47 3.60
CA ASP A 30 1.92 13.24 2.35
C ASP A 30 1.10 12.34 1.40
N LEU A 31 0.39 11.33 1.91
CA LEU A 31 -0.55 10.51 1.13
C LEU A 31 -1.70 11.35 0.55
N GLU A 32 -2.26 12.26 1.35
CA GLU A 32 -3.39 13.13 1.00
C GLU A 32 -2.97 14.42 0.27
N SER A 33 -1.66 14.60 -0.02
CA SER A 33 -1.12 15.88 -0.50
C SER A 33 -1.54 16.28 -1.92
N GLY A 34 -2.07 15.34 -2.71
CA GLY A 34 -2.37 15.53 -4.14
C GLY A 34 -1.12 15.57 -5.03
N ASP A 35 0.09 15.47 -4.46
CA ASP A 35 1.35 15.34 -5.18
C ASP A 35 1.70 13.85 -5.29
N SER A 36 1.63 13.31 -6.51
CA SER A 36 1.87 11.88 -6.77
C SER A 36 3.23 11.40 -6.27
N SER A 37 4.28 12.23 -6.34
CA SER A 37 5.62 11.82 -5.89
C SER A 37 5.67 11.70 -4.36
N ARG A 38 4.99 12.62 -3.65
CA ARG A 38 4.88 12.57 -2.19
C ARG A 38 4.03 11.41 -1.73
N SER A 39 2.88 11.18 -2.36
CA SER A 39 1.99 10.06 -2.03
C SER A 39 2.68 8.72 -2.26
N LEU A 40 3.40 8.53 -3.38
CA LEU A 40 4.13 7.29 -3.66
C LEU A 40 5.28 7.07 -2.66
N ASN A 41 6.04 8.11 -2.31
CA ASN A 41 7.08 8.01 -1.30
C ASN A 41 6.53 7.74 0.12
N ALA A 42 5.35 8.26 0.44
CA ALA A 42 4.68 7.96 1.70
C ALA A 42 4.15 6.52 1.71
N PHE A 43 3.65 6.03 0.58
CA PHE A 43 3.21 4.65 0.39
C PHE A 43 4.37 3.64 0.49
N SER A 44 5.52 3.91 -0.15
CA SER A 44 6.68 3.01 -0.02
C SER A 44 7.17 2.90 1.42
N LYS A 45 7.05 3.97 2.23
CA LYS A 45 7.36 3.95 3.67
C LYS A 45 6.34 3.19 4.51
N LEU A 46 5.10 3.09 4.05
CA LEU A 46 4.06 2.28 4.69
C LEU A 46 4.34 0.79 4.53
N VAL A 47 4.82 0.38 3.36
CA VAL A 47 5.06 -1.01 3.01
C VAL A 47 6.31 -1.52 3.74
N VAL A 48 6.14 -2.59 4.50
CA VAL A 48 7.23 -3.29 5.20
C VAL A 48 7.78 -4.41 4.33
N SER A 49 6.89 -5.13 3.64
CA SER A 49 7.23 -6.21 2.72
C SER A 49 6.04 -6.52 1.82
N HIS A 50 6.30 -7.04 0.62
CA HIS A 50 5.28 -7.48 -0.34
C HIS A 50 5.79 -8.65 -1.18
N ASN A 51 4.89 -9.31 -1.89
CA ASN A 51 5.24 -10.30 -2.94
C ASN A 51 4.80 -9.85 -4.35
N PHE A 52 4.59 -8.53 -4.53
CA PHE A 52 4.07 -7.98 -5.78
C PHE A 52 4.98 -8.27 -6.96
N LYS A 53 4.39 -8.26 -8.14
CA LYS A 53 5.08 -8.51 -9.40
C LYS A 53 4.99 -7.29 -10.30
N GLY A 54 5.97 -7.12 -11.17
CA GLY A 54 5.94 -6.11 -12.22
C GLY A 54 5.02 -6.52 -13.37
N LEU A 55 4.91 -5.64 -14.37
CA LEU A 55 4.14 -5.91 -15.60
C LEU A 55 4.67 -7.10 -16.41
N ASP A 56 5.93 -7.48 -16.19
CA ASP A 56 6.56 -8.65 -16.81
C ASP A 56 6.29 -9.96 -16.03
N GLY A 57 5.51 -9.89 -14.95
CA GLY A 57 5.13 -11.01 -14.10
C GLY A 57 6.23 -11.49 -13.14
N LYS A 58 7.38 -10.81 -13.08
CA LYS A 58 8.45 -11.13 -12.13
C LYS A 58 8.27 -10.39 -10.81
N PRO A 59 8.72 -10.95 -9.67
CA PRO A 59 8.75 -10.23 -8.41
C PRO A 59 9.53 -8.92 -8.55
N VAL A 60 9.01 -7.86 -7.95
CA VAL A 60 9.69 -6.55 -7.89
C VAL A 60 10.29 -6.35 -6.50
N ASP A 61 11.44 -5.69 -6.44
CA ASP A 61 12.10 -5.32 -5.18
C ASP A 61 11.48 -4.06 -4.56
N ASP A 62 11.13 -3.08 -5.39
CA ASP A 62 10.36 -1.90 -4.98
C ASP A 62 8.87 -2.13 -5.26
N VAL A 63 8.04 -1.87 -4.25
CA VAL A 63 6.58 -1.94 -4.39
C VAL A 63 6.09 -0.99 -5.47
N LEU A 64 6.77 0.15 -5.67
CA LEU A 64 6.39 1.16 -6.66
C LEU A 64 6.56 0.70 -8.12
N ASP A 65 7.32 -0.38 -8.36
CA ASP A 65 7.46 -0.99 -9.69
C ASP A 65 6.30 -1.92 -10.04
N ALA A 66 5.40 -2.19 -9.09
CA ALA A 66 4.19 -2.97 -9.34
C ALA A 66 3.13 -2.15 -10.10
N PRO A 67 2.18 -2.81 -10.79
CA PRO A 67 1.08 -2.15 -11.47
C PRO A 67 0.32 -1.18 -10.55
N VAL A 68 0.02 0.01 -11.08
CA VAL A 68 -0.66 1.09 -10.34
C VAL A 68 -2.00 0.62 -9.75
N ASP A 69 -2.72 -0.26 -10.43
CA ASP A 69 -3.99 -0.82 -9.96
C ASP A 69 -3.80 -1.64 -8.67
N ALA A 70 -2.72 -2.42 -8.57
CA ALA A 70 -2.39 -3.17 -7.36
C ALA A 70 -2.01 -2.23 -6.20
N LEU A 71 -1.26 -1.16 -6.48
CA LEU A 71 -0.90 -0.14 -5.48
C LEU A 71 -2.15 0.57 -4.95
N THR A 72 -3.06 0.95 -5.86
CA THR A 72 -4.31 1.62 -5.52
C THR A 72 -5.19 0.74 -4.64
N GLN A 73 -5.43 -0.52 -5.04
CA GLN A 73 -6.19 -1.47 -4.22
C GLN A 73 -5.58 -1.69 -2.83
N THR A 74 -4.24 -1.77 -2.76
CA THR A 74 -3.52 -1.95 -1.50
C THR A 74 -3.76 -0.77 -0.57
N LEU A 75 -3.63 0.45 -1.08
CA LEU A 75 -3.81 1.67 -0.30
C LEU A 75 -5.26 1.84 0.14
N GLU A 76 -6.24 1.53 -0.71
CA GLU A 76 -7.67 1.57 -0.36
C GLU A 76 -8.01 0.56 0.75
N ALA A 77 -7.54 -0.68 0.63
CA ALA A 77 -7.76 -1.72 1.64
C ALA A 77 -7.07 -1.36 2.96
N TRP A 78 -5.86 -0.79 2.90
CA TRP A 78 -5.18 -0.26 4.08
C TRP A 78 -5.95 0.89 4.72
N GLY A 79 -6.48 1.83 3.92
CA GLY A 79 -7.32 2.93 4.41
C GLY A 79 -8.55 2.42 5.15
N LYS A 80 -9.28 1.46 4.56
CA LYS A 80 -10.44 0.80 5.20
C LYS A 80 -10.08 0.10 6.51
N ALA A 81 -8.94 -0.58 6.55
CA ALA A 81 -8.47 -1.27 7.76
C ALA A 81 -8.02 -0.31 8.89
N ASN A 82 -7.74 0.95 8.56
CA ASN A 82 -7.28 1.98 9.50
C ASN A 82 -8.33 3.04 9.82
N GLN A 83 -9.45 3.10 9.10
CA GLN A 83 -10.56 3.98 9.48
C GLN A 83 -11.19 3.44 10.78
N PRO A 84 -11.36 4.30 11.81
CA PRO A 84 -12.21 3.94 12.94
C PRO A 84 -13.64 3.77 12.43
N ASP A 85 -14.27 2.63 12.76
CA ASP A 85 -15.70 2.40 12.51
C ASP A 85 -16.49 3.66 12.88
N PRO A 86 -17.30 4.25 11.98
CA PRO A 86 -18.21 5.31 12.35
C PRO A 86 -19.28 4.70 13.26
N LYS A 87 -19.06 4.83 14.58
CA LYS A 87 -19.98 4.39 15.62
C LYS A 87 -21.20 5.32 15.72
#